data_AF-A0A1J5DAC5-F1
#
_entry.id   AF-A0A1J5DAC5-F1
#
_cell.length_a   1.000
_cell.length_b   1.000
_cell.length_c   1.000
_cell.angle_alpha   90.00
_cell.angle_beta   90.00
_cell.angle_gamma   90.00
#
_symmetry.space_group_name_H-M   'P 1'
#
loop_
_entity.id
_entity.type
_entity.pdbx_description
1 polymer ?
#
loop_
_entity_poly.entity_id
_entity_poly.type
_entity_poly.pdbx_seq_one_letter_code
_entity_poly.pdbx_strand_id
1 'polypeptide(L)'
;MYVKHAFNPSLTLKLRDHILTMLSQIRPVNSFPPTLQFFKPEHVEPFKELDKVGEFTVEFLLIAIELVAIQEKTNYPTGTVTENLYKNFGVKDRFSVIQSSVWKGKK
;
A
#
# COMPACT_ATOMS: atom_id res chain seq x y z
N MET A 1 -1.26 0.80 8.96
CA MET A 1 -1.39 2.23 8.62
C MET A 1 -2.07 3.08 9.69
N TYR A 2 -3.24 2.72 10.24
CA TYR A 2 -3.95 3.59 11.23
C TYR A 2 -3.18 3.90 12.52
N VAL A 3 -2.39 2.95 13.05
CA VAL A 3 -1.52 3.20 14.22
C VAL A 3 -0.47 4.27 13.90
N LYS A 4 0.20 4.15 12.74
CA LYS A 4 1.16 5.14 12.25
C LYS A 4 0.49 6.51 12.03
N HIS A 5 -0.75 6.54 11.51
CA HIS A 5 -1.52 7.76 11.35
C HIS A 5 -1.93 8.42 12.67
N ALA A 6 -2.28 7.64 13.69
CA ALA A 6 -2.59 8.18 15.02
C ALA A 6 -1.35 8.84 15.67
N PHE A 7 -0.16 8.33 15.38
CA PHE A 7 1.11 8.87 15.86
C PHE A 7 1.55 10.13 15.11
N ASN A 8 1.60 10.06 13.76
CA ASN A 8 1.95 11.21 12.93
C ASN A 8 1.07 11.20 11.65
N PRO A 9 -0.06 11.92 11.66
CA PRO A 9 -0.99 11.96 10.53
C PRO A 9 -0.32 12.47 9.25
N SER A 10 0.38 13.61 9.34
CA SER A 10 1.00 14.28 8.19
C SER A 10 2.01 13.37 7.49
N LEU A 11 2.91 12.75 8.25
CA LEU A 11 3.92 11.86 7.71
C LEU A 11 3.30 10.58 7.14
N THR A 12 2.24 10.07 7.76
CA THR A 12 1.55 8.87 7.28
C THR A 12 0.77 9.12 5.98
N LEU A 13 0.22 10.32 5.78
CA LEU A 13 -0.40 10.70 4.50
C LEU A 13 0.65 10.84 3.38
N LYS A 14 1.84 11.37 3.68
CA LYS A 14 2.96 11.36 2.72
C LYS A 14 3.38 9.93 2.34
N LEU A 15 3.42 9.01 3.32
CA LEU A 15 3.69 7.59 3.05
C LEU A 15 2.59 6.97 2.17
N ARG A 16 1.32 7.28 2.42
CA ARG A 16 0.20 6.86 1.56
C ARG A 16 0.40 7.37 0.13
N ASP A 17 0.79 8.62 -0.07
CA ASP A 17 0.98 9.21 -1.40
C ASP A 17 2.17 8.58 -2.14
N HIS A 18 3.24 8.24 -1.41
CA HIS A 18 4.35 7.45 -1.93
C HIS A 18 3.89 6.06 -2.38
N ILE A 19 3.06 5.37 -1.58
CA ILE A 19 2.47 4.08 -1.94
C ILE A 19 1.59 4.21 -3.19
N LEU A 20 0.75 5.24 -3.30
CA LEU A 20 -0.07 5.46 -4.49
C LEU A 20 0.78 5.68 -5.76
N THR A 21 1.88 6.41 -5.63
CA THR A 21 2.86 6.58 -6.70
C THR A 21 3.47 5.25 -7.11
N MET A 22 3.93 4.44 -6.15
CA MET A 22 4.42 3.07 -6.38
C MET A 22 3.39 2.23 -7.15
N LEU A 23 2.14 2.16 -6.67
CA LEU A 23 1.08 1.35 -7.28
C LEU A 23 0.82 1.71 -8.74
N SER A 24 0.92 2.99 -9.11
CA SER A 24 0.76 3.44 -10.50
C SER A 24 1.88 3.00 -11.46
N GLN A 25 3.03 2.60 -10.92
CA GLN A 25 4.21 2.20 -11.71
C GLN A 25 4.36 0.68 -11.83
N ILE A 26 3.68 -0.09 -10.98
CA ILE A 26 3.74 -1.56 -10.98
C ILE A 26 3.14 -2.12 -12.28
N ARG A 27 3.86 -3.06 -12.88
CA ARG A 27 3.45 -3.79 -14.09
C ARG A 27 3.26 -5.28 -13.81
N PRO A 28 2.41 -5.97 -14.59
CA PRO A 28 2.29 -7.43 -14.55
C PRO A 28 3.64 -8.11 -14.82
N VAL A 29 3.86 -9.27 -14.22
CA VAL A 29 5.06 -10.11 -14.46
C VAL A 29 4.68 -11.47 -15.01
N ASN A 30 5.63 -12.14 -15.66
CA ASN A 30 5.49 -13.50 -16.19
C ASN A 30 6.53 -14.47 -15.62
N SER A 31 7.27 -14.06 -14.58
CA SER A 31 8.31 -14.85 -13.93
C SER A 31 7.99 -15.07 -12.44
N PHE A 32 8.43 -16.20 -11.91
CA PHE A 32 8.33 -16.54 -10.49
C PHE A 32 9.71 -16.98 -9.96
N PRO A 33 10.18 -16.44 -8.82
CA PRO A 33 9.52 -15.42 -7.99
C PRO A 33 9.53 -14.02 -8.64
N PRO A 34 8.55 -13.14 -8.33
CA PRO A 34 8.54 -11.77 -8.80
C PRO A 34 9.70 -10.97 -8.18
N THR A 35 10.28 -10.05 -8.94
CA THR A 35 11.24 -9.05 -8.45
C THR A 35 10.54 -7.74 -8.12
N LEU A 36 11.04 -7.02 -7.12
CA LEU A 36 10.62 -5.64 -6.86
C LEU A 36 10.95 -4.77 -8.09
N GLN A 37 10.00 -3.92 -8.46
CA GLN A 37 10.03 -3.01 -9.62
C GLN A 37 10.24 -1.55 -9.19
N PHE A 38 9.80 -1.17 -7.99
CA PHE A 38 9.77 0.21 -7.51
C PHE A 38 10.57 0.41 -6.22
N PHE A 39 10.42 -0.47 -5.23
CA PHE A 39 11.07 -0.28 -3.93
C PHE A 39 12.59 -0.16 -4.04
N LYS A 40 13.11 0.80 -3.27
CA LYS A 40 14.53 0.94 -2.99
C LYS A 40 14.71 1.28 -1.51
N PRO A 41 15.82 0.87 -0.85
CA PRO A 41 16.04 1.17 0.56
C PRO A 41 15.92 2.65 0.91
N GLU A 42 16.31 3.55 0.00
CA GLU A 42 16.25 5.00 0.20
C GLU A 42 14.82 5.54 0.33
N HIS A 43 13.82 4.79 -0.17
CA HIS A 43 12.41 5.16 -0.03
C HIS A 43 11.92 5.10 1.41
N VAL A 44 12.63 4.41 2.31
CA VAL A 44 12.26 4.27 3.72
C VAL A 44 12.67 5.48 4.54
N GLU A 45 13.81 6.10 4.21
CA GLU A 45 14.44 7.15 5.04
C GLU A 45 13.51 8.33 5.38
N PRO A 46 12.70 8.87 4.45
CA PRO A 46 11.77 9.96 4.77
C PRO A 46 10.72 9.60 5.82
N PHE A 47 10.43 8.31 6.02
CA PHE A 47 9.32 7.80 6.82
C PHE A 47 9.76 7.02 8.06
N LYS A 48 11.07 6.90 8.31
CA LYS A 48 11.67 6.12 9.40
C LYS A 48 11.13 6.45 10.77
N GLU A 49 10.67 7.69 10.98
CA GLU A 49 10.04 8.09 12.24
C GLU A 49 8.76 7.27 12.55
N LEU A 50 8.04 6.82 11.52
CA LEU A 50 6.84 6.01 11.69
C LEU A 50 7.13 4.60 12.22
N ASP A 51 8.39 4.15 12.24
CA ASP A 51 8.78 2.85 12.80
C ASP A 51 8.78 2.81 14.31
N LYS A 52 8.64 3.98 14.97
CA LYS A 52 8.44 4.05 16.42
C LYS A 52 7.12 3.43 16.88
N VAL A 53 6.16 3.24 15.96
CA VAL A 53 4.83 2.71 16.28
C VAL A 53 4.33 1.66 15.27
N GLY A 54 3.49 0.77 15.78
CA GLY A 54 2.95 -0.36 15.03
C GLY A 54 3.90 -1.54 14.98
N GLU A 55 3.39 -2.69 14.55
CA GLU A 55 4.15 -3.96 14.55
C GLU A 55 5.13 -4.07 13.37
N PHE A 56 4.83 -3.40 12.26
CA PHE A 56 5.59 -3.53 11.02
C PHE A 56 6.37 -2.24 10.71
N THR A 57 7.60 -2.42 10.23
CA THR A 57 8.45 -1.34 9.72
C THR A 57 7.90 -0.78 8.41
N VAL A 58 8.25 0.45 8.06
CA VAL A 58 7.91 1.06 6.78
C VAL A 58 8.52 0.25 5.63
N GLU A 59 9.76 -0.22 5.79
CA GLU A 59 10.41 -1.10 4.82
C GLU A 59 9.55 -2.33 4.51
N PHE A 60 9.15 -3.08 5.54
CA PHE A 60 8.31 -4.26 5.37
C PHE A 60 6.99 -3.91 4.68
N LEU A 61 6.34 -2.81 5.08
CA LEU A 61 5.09 -2.37 4.47
C LEU A 61 5.28 -2.08 2.97
N LEU A 62 6.29 -1.30 2.58
CA LEU A 62 6.52 -0.96 1.18
C LEU A 62 6.76 -2.21 0.32
N ILE A 63 7.61 -3.12 0.78
CA ILE A 63 7.90 -4.38 0.09
C ILE A 63 6.63 -5.25 -0.02
N ALA A 64 5.92 -5.46 1.08
CA ALA A 64 4.74 -6.32 1.09
C ALA A 64 3.62 -5.77 0.19
N ILE A 65 3.38 -4.45 0.23
CA ILE A 65 2.37 -3.80 -0.61
C ILE A 65 2.74 -3.91 -2.09
N GLU A 66 4.02 -3.72 -2.42
CA GLU A 66 4.50 -3.88 -3.79
C GLU A 66 4.27 -5.30 -4.31
N LEU A 67 4.60 -6.32 -3.52
CA LEU A 67 4.38 -7.71 -3.91
C LEU A 67 2.88 -8.03 -4.10
N VAL A 68 2.02 -7.53 -3.20
CA VAL A 68 0.56 -7.65 -3.35
C VAL A 68 0.08 -6.97 -4.63
N ALA A 69 0.61 -5.78 -4.95
CA ALA A 69 0.26 -5.05 -6.15
C ALA A 69 0.71 -5.77 -7.42
N ILE A 70 1.92 -6.33 -7.44
CA ILE A 70 2.42 -7.16 -8.55
C ILE A 70 1.49 -8.35 -8.76
N GLN A 71 1.10 -9.04 -7.69
CA GLN A 71 0.18 -10.17 -7.75
C GLN A 71 -1.21 -9.74 -8.26
N GLU A 72 -1.76 -8.63 -7.76
CA GLU A 72 -3.05 -8.09 -8.19
C GLU A 72 -3.03 -7.77 -9.68
N LYS A 73 -2.04 -7.01 -10.18
CA LYS A 73 -1.94 -6.63 -11.59
C LYS A 73 -1.67 -7.81 -12.51
N THR A 74 -0.92 -8.81 -12.04
CA THR A 74 -0.62 -10.02 -12.82
C THR A 74 -1.86 -10.90 -12.99
N ASN A 75 -2.64 -11.10 -11.93
CA ASN A 75 -3.84 -11.95 -11.98
C ASN A 75 -5.08 -11.21 -12.48
N TYR A 76 -5.14 -9.90 -12.24
CA TYR A 76 -6.27 -9.03 -12.56
C TYR A 76 -5.74 -7.69 -13.10
N PRO A 77 -5.51 -7.57 -14.42
CA PRO A 77 -4.95 -6.34 -15.00
C PRO A 77 -5.78 -5.08 -14.72
N THR A 78 -7.10 -5.22 -14.60
CA THR A 78 -8.05 -4.16 -14.22
C THR A 78 -8.28 -4.06 -12.71
N GLY A 79 -7.56 -4.84 -11.91
CA GLY A 79 -7.58 -4.79 -10.45
C GLY A 79 -7.19 -3.41 -9.94
N THR A 80 -8.05 -2.87 -9.07
CA THR A 80 -7.88 -1.55 -8.43
C THR A 80 -8.15 -1.61 -6.93
N VAL A 81 -8.22 -2.80 -6.33
CA VAL A 81 -8.64 -2.96 -4.92
C VAL A 81 -7.59 -2.34 -4.02
N THR A 82 -6.33 -2.73 -4.19
CA THR A 82 -5.21 -2.19 -3.40
C THR A 82 -5.11 -0.67 -3.55
N GLU A 83 -5.18 -0.15 -4.78
CA GLU A 83 -5.13 1.29 -5.06
C GLU A 83 -6.28 2.06 -4.39
N ASN A 84 -7.51 1.54 -4.49
CA ASN A 84 -8.68 2.17 -3.89
C ASN A 84 -8.62 2.21 -2.36
N LEU A 85 -8.04 1.19 -1.72
CA LEU A 85 -7.83 1.21 -0.26
C LEU A 85 -6.93 2.35 0.16
N TYR A 86 -5.80 2.54 -0.53
CA TYR A 86 -4.89 3.64 -0.23
C TYR A 86 -5.48 5.00 -0.60
N LYS A 87 -6.24 5.13 -1.70
CA LYS A 87 -6.96 6.37 -2.03
C LYS A 87 -7.99 6.77 -0.97
N ASN A 88 -8.70 5.79 -0.39
CA ASN A 88 -9.69 6.05 0.63
C ASN A 88 -9.07 6.30 2.02
N PHE A 89 -7.83 5.86 2.25
CA PHE A 89 -7.14 6.04 3.52
C PHE A 89 -6.87 7.52 3.83
N GLY A 90 -7.30 7.97 5.01
CA GLY A 90 -7.20 9.36 5.43
C GLY A 90 -8.26 10.30 4.83
N VAL A 91 -9.18 9.76 4.02
CA VAL A 91 -10.31 10.51 3.43
C VAL A 91 -11.64 9.99 3.99
N LYS A 92 -11.82 8.68 3.98
CA LYS A 92 -13.02 8.01 4.53
C LYS A 92 -12.77 7.54 5.96
N ASP A 93 -13.86 7.31 6.69
CA ASP A 93 -13.78 6.69 8.00
C ASP A 93 -13.18 5.26 7.91
N ARG A 94 -12.56 4.82 9.01
CA ARG A 94 -11.82 3.55 9.05
C ARG A 94 -12.67 2.34 8.67
N PHE A 95 -13.94 2.32 9.05
CA PHE A 95 -14.80 1.18 8.81
C PHE A 95 -15.25 1.14 7.35
N SER A 96 -15.53 2.29 6.73
CA SER A 96 -15.78 2.37 5.29
C SER A 96 -14.58 1.94 4.46
N VAL A 97 -13.35 2.29 4.87
CA VAL A 97 -12.13 1.83 4.19
C VAL A 97 -12.03 0.30 4.26
N ILE A 98 -12.18 -0.29 5.45
CA ILE A 98 -12.13 -1.75 5.64
C ILE A 98 -13.26 -2.45 4.88
N GLN A 99 -14.47 -1.89 4.87
CA GLN A 99 -15.60 -2.45 4.15
C GLN A 99 -15.40 -2.40 2.63
N SER A 100 -14.60 -1.45 2.12
CA SER A 100 -14.29 -1.36 0.70
C SER A 100 -13.36 -2.48 0.20
N SER A 101 -12.58 -3.12 1.08
CA SER A 101 -11.78 -4.31 0.78
C SER A 101 -12.56 -5.62 0.75
N VAL A 102 -13.81 -5.63 1.23
CA VAL A 102 -14.61 -6.86 1.26
C VAL A 102 -15.22 -7.08 -0.12
N TRP A 103 -14.98 -8.26 -0.71
CA TRP A 103 -15.65 -8.70 -1.92
C TRP A 103 -17.17 -8.69 -1.70
N LYS A 104 -17.89 -7.82 -2.42
CA LYS A 104 -19.35 -7.68 -2.26
C LYS A 104 -20.17 -8.68 -3.08
N GLY A 105 -19.53 -9.61 -3.81
CA GLY A 105 -20.19 -10.75 -4.46
C GLY A 105 -21.48 -10.41 -5.18
N LYS A 106 -21.51 -9.31 -5.95
CA LYS A 106 -22.70 -9.00 -6.74
C LYS A 106 -22.83 -10.08 -7.83
N LYS A 107 -23.90 -10.88 -7.69
CA LYS A 107 -24.46 -11.75 -8.73
C LYS A 107 -24.75 -10.97 -10.00
#